data_AF-A0A6G1R649-F1
#
_entry.id   AF-A0A6G1R649-F1
#
_cell.length_a   1.000
_cell.length_b   1.000
_cell.length_c   1.000
_cell.angle_alpha   90.00
_cell.angle_beta   90.00
_cell.angle_gamma   90.00
#
_symmetry.space_group_name_H-M   'P 1'
#
loop_
_entity.id
_entity.type
_entity.pdbx_description
1 polymer ?
#
loop_
_entity_poly.entity_id
_entity_poly.type
_entity_poly.pdbx_seq_one_letter_code
_entity_poly.pdbx_strand_id
1 'polypeptide(L)'
;MTRLIGADNCDIIFGSGFPRDQDYSQVCRSVNRVKICMEMGRPVVLLNIQNLYESLYDTLNQCFVSLGDNYYVDLGLGTHRVKSRVKEEFRLIVIEEKNVVYTQFPTPLLSRLEKHCLDMNTILSWEQQDL
;
A
#
# COMPACT_ATOMS: atom_id res chain seq x y z
N MET A 1 20.10 7.78 4.66
CA MET A 1 19.91 7.33 6.06
C MET A 1 18.68 6.43 6.09
N THR A 2 18.82 5.15 6.44
CA THR A 2 17.69 4.20 6.43
C THR A 2 16.83 4.46 7.66
N ARG A 3 15.63 5.01 7.48
CA ARG A 3 14.68 5.26 8.57
C ARG A 3 13.87 4.00 8.83
N LEU A 4 13.89 3.51 10.07
CA LEU A 4 13.05 2.39 10.49
C LEU A 4 11.57 2.78 10.44
N ILE A 5 10.76 1.90 9.85
CA ILE A 5 9.30 2.05 9.84
C ILE A 5 8.77 1.36 11.10
N GLY A 6 8.20 2.14 12.00
CA GLY A 6 7.62 1.70 13.27
C GLY A 6 6.14 2.03 13.34
N ALA A 7 5.42 1.41 14.29
CA ALA A 7 3.98 1.63 14.46
C ALA A 7 3.61 3.09 14.80
N ASP A 8 4.53 3.85 15.36
CA ASP A 8 4.40 5.27 15.66
C ASP A 8 4.47 6.13 14.38
N ASN A 9 5.28 5.70 13.40
CA ASN A 9 5.60 6.51 12.23
C ASN A 9 4.96 6.04 10.93
N CYS A 10 4.20 4.94 10.93
CA CYS A 10 3.42 4.47 9.78
C CYS A 10 1.91 4.53 10.03
N ASP A 11 1.12 4.48 8.95
CA ASP A 11 -0.33 4.25 9.05
C ASP A 11 -0.69 2.87 8.51
N ILE A 12 -1.43 2.08 9.29
CA ILE A 12 -1.88 0.75 8.90
C ILE A 12 -3.33 0.85 8.43
N ILE A 13 -3.55 0.48 7.17
CA ILE A 13 -4.86 0.55 6.52
C ILE A 13 -5.28 -0.86 6.13
N PHE A 14 -6.41 -1.27 6.67
CA PHE A 14 -7.03 -2.57 6.42
C PHE A 14 -8.17 -2.39 5.43
N GLY A 15 -8.16 -3.16 4.34
CA GLY A 15 -9.37 -3.39 3.56
C GLY A 15 -10.30 -4.29 4.35
N SER A 16 -11.44 -3.78 4.78
CA SER A 16 -12.41 -4.60 5.51
C SER A 16 -12.91 -5.74 4.61
N GLY A 17 -12.80 -6.97 5.10
CA GLY A 17 -13.35 -8.17 4.45
C GLY A 17 -14.82 -8.42 4.80
N PHE A 18 -15.42 -7.59 5.66
CA PHE A 18 -16.81 -7.77 6.06
C PHE A 18 -17.76 -7.31 4.94
N PRO A 19 -18.78 -8.11 4.58
CA PRO A 19 -19.67 -7.80 3.44
C PRO A 19 -20.39 -6.46 3.53
N ARG A 20 -20.64 -5.96 4.74
CA ARG A 20 -21.31 -4.66 4.99
C ARG A 20 -20.34 -3.48 5.01
N ASP A 21 -19.04 -3.73 5.02
CA ASP A 21 -17.99 -2.71 5.05
C ASP A 21 -17.33 -2.50 3.68
N GLN A 22 -17.83 -3.18 2.65
CA GLN A 22 -17.47 -2.92 1.25
C GLN A 22 -18.16 -1.68 0.68
N ASP A 23 -18.87 -0.92 1.53
CA ASP A 23 -19.49 0.32 1.14
C ASP A 23 -18.46 1.31 0.60
N TYR A 24 -18.84 1.99 -0.48
CA TYR A 24 -18.05 3.04 -1.13
C TYR A 24 -17.49 4.07 -0.13
N SER A 25 -18.24 4.37 0.94
CA SER A 25 -17.83 5.30 1.99
C SER A 25 -16.55 4.86 2.74
N GLN A 26 -16.36 3.55 2.96
CA GLN A 26 -15.18 3.01 3.62
C GLN A 26 -13.97 3.04 2.69
N VAL A 27 -14.17 2.71 1.40
CA VAL A 27 -13.13 2.84 0.37
C VAL A 27 -12.66 4.29 0.28
N CYS A 28 -13.58 5.25 0.18
CA CYS A 28 -13.24 6.68 0.18
C CYS A 28 -12.43 7.10 1.40
N ARG A 29 -12.81 6.62 2.59
CA ARG A 29 -12.10 6.92 3.84
C ARG A 29 -10.67 6.38 3.81
N SER A 30 -10.49 5.14 3.39
CA SER A 30 -9.17 4.49 3.28
C SER A 30 -8.28 5.15 2.23
N VAL A 31 -8.82 5.45 1.04
CA VAL A 31 -8.09 6.17 -0.02
C VAL A 31 -7.70 7.57 0.46
N ASN A 32 -8.58 8.27 1.18
CA ASN A 32 -8.24 9.58 1.74
C ASN A 32 -7.13 9.49 2.81
N ARG A 33 -7.08 8.43 3.62
CA ARG A 33 -5.95 8.18 4.54
C ARG A 33 -4.64 7.99 3.78
N VAL A 34 -4.65 7.22 2.69
CA VAL A 34 -3.48 7.05 1.80
C VAL A 34 -3.05 8.40 1.24
N LYS A 35 -4.00 9.19 0.70
CA LYS A 35 -3.77 10.53 0.16
C LYS A 35 -3.09 11.45 1.16
N ILE A 36 -3.59 11.53 2.39
CA ILE A 36 -2.99 12.33 3.46
C ILE A 36 -1.57 11.83 3.79
N CYS A 37 -1.36 10.51 3.84
CA CYS A 37 -0.03 9.95 4.10
C CYS A 37 0.97 10.27 2.99
N MET A 38 0.55 10.25 1.72
CA MET A 38 1.36 10.69 0.57
C MET A 38 1.79 12.14 0.70
N GLU A 39 0.85 13.02 1.05
CA GLU A 39 1.11 14.46 1.22
C GLU A 39 2.02 14.76 2.43
N MET A 40 1.95 13.92 3.47
CA MET A 40 2.77 14.05 4.67
C MET A 40 4.12 13.35 4.57
N GLY A 41 4.31 12.42 3.62
CA GLY A 41 5.50 11.58 3.52
C GLY A 41 5.53 10.46 4.56
N ARG A 42 4.36 10.07 5.07
CA ARG A 42 4.22 9.02 6.08
C ARG A 42 4.08 7.65 5.40
N PRO A 43 4.87 6.63 5.78
CA PRO A 43 4.70 5.30 5.26
C PRO A 43 3.31 4.72 5.53
N VAL A 44 2.80 3.93 4.59
CA VAL A 44 1.53 3.21 4.71
C VAL A 44 1.76 1.72 4.56
N VAL A 45 1.18 0.94 5.48
CA VAL A 45 1.08 -0.52 5.36
C VAL A 45 -0.35 -0.87 4.99
N LEU A 46 -0.53 -1.44 3.80
CA LEU A 46 -1.80 -1.92 3.31
C LEU A 46 -1.94 -3.41 3.58
N LEU A 47 -3.08 -3.77 4.19
CA LEU A 47 -3.50 -5.14 4.44
C LEU A 47 -4.83 -5.37 3.72
N ASN A 48 -4.97 -6.48 3.01
CA ASN A 48 -6.17 -6.81 2.22
C ASN A 48 -6.52 -5.73 1.18
N ILE A 49 -5.74 -5.63 0.10
CA ILE A 49 -5.86 -4.51 -0.86
C ILE A 49 -7.00 -4.62 -1.85
N GLN A 50 -7.78 -5.70 -1.85
CA GLN A 50 -8.76 -6.01 -2.90
C GLN A 50 -9.69 -4.82 -3.20
N ASN A 51 -10.23 -4.18 -2.16
CA ASN A 51 -11.17 -3.06 -2.29
C ASN A 51 -10.49 -1.71 -2.59
N LEU A 52 -9.17 -1.62 -2.46
CA LEU A 52 -8.38 -0.39 -2.69
C LEU A 52 -7.58 -0.44 -3.99
N TYR A 53 -7.47 -1.62 -4.60
CA TYR A 53 -6.62 -1.83 -5.77
C TYR A 53 -7.00 -0.93 -6.93
N GLU A 54 -8.29 -0.85 -7.27
CA GLU A 54 -8.79 0.01 -8.35
C GLU A 54 -8.48 1.50 -8.05
N SER A 55 -8.75 1.93 -6.83
CA SER A 55 -8.50 3.31 -6.38
C SER A 55 -7.03 3.70 -6.38
N LEU A 56 -6.13 2.76 -6.07
CA LEU A 56 -4.69 3.00 -5.96
C LEU A 56 -3.93 2.54 -7.20
N TYR A 57 -4.61 2.21 -8.30
CA TYR A 57 -4.01 1.58 -9.46
C TYR A 57 -2.83 2.39 -10.03
N ASP A 58 -2.99 3.69 -10.22
CA ASP A 58 -1.92 4.56 -10.76
C ASP A 58 -0.75 4.71 -9.77
N THR A 59 -1.05 4.71 -8.46
CA THR A 59 -0.01 4.71 -7.40
C THR A 59 0.81 3.44 -7.41
N LEU A 60 0.14 2.29 -7.41
CA LEU A 60 0.78 0.98 -7.41
C LEU A 60 1.56 0.74 -8.72
N ASN A 61 1.10 1.36 -9.81
CA ASN A 61 1.79 1.31 -11.09
C ASN A 61 2.96 2.29 -11.25
N GLN A 62 3.23 3.08 -10.21
CA GLN A 62 4.24 4.14 -10.22
C GLN A 62 4.04 5.18 -11.33
N CYS A 63 2.78 5.47 -11.68
CA CYS A 63 2.40 6.45 -12.72
C CYS A 63 2.46 7.89 -12.17
N PHE A 64 3.65 8.33 -11.74
CA PHE A 64 3.86 9.67 -11.21
C PHE A 64 4.14 10.68 -12.32
N VAL A 65 3.63 11.90 -12.15
CA VAL A 65 3.92 13.06 -12.99
C VAL A 65 4.66 14.11 -12.15
N SER A 66 5.76 14.65 -12.66
CA SER A 66 6.47 15.75 -12.02
C SER A 66 5.92 17.11 -12.47
N LEU A 67 5.77 18.01 -11.51
CA LEU A 67 5.44 19.41 -11.75
C LEU A 67 6.26 20.28 -10.80
N GLY A 68 7.28 20.95 -11.34
CA GLY A 68 8.33 21.57 -10.52
C GLY A 68 9.06 20.52 -9.69
N ASP A 69 9.29 20.83 -8.41
CA ASP A 69 9.98 19.93 -7.46
C ASP A 69 9.02 18.92 -6.79
N ASN A 70 7.86 18.67 -7.37
CA ASN A 70 6.80 17.86 -6.77
C ASN A 70 6.34 16.73 -7.67
N TYR A 71 6.04 15.59 -7.06
CA TYR A 71 5.43 14.45 -7.72
C TYR A 71 3.93 14.41 -7.44
N TYR A 72 3.15 14.01 -8.44
CA TYR A 72 1.71 13.85 -8.36
C TYR A 72 1.29 12.51 -8.95
N VAL A 73 0.24 11.92 -8.39
CA VAL A 73 -0.39 10.69 -8.90
C VAL A 73 -1.90 10.82 -8.86
N ASP A 74 -2.59 10.12 -9.75
CA ASP A 74 -4.04 10.03 -9.73
C ASP A 74 -4.49 8.98 -8.70
N LEU A 75 -5.48 9.34 -7.88
CA LEU A 75 -6.22 8.42 -7.01
C LEU A 75 -7.65 8.31 -7.52
N GLY A 76 -8.13 7.08 -7.69
CA GLY A 76 -9.48 6.78 -8.16
C GLY A 76 -10.49 6.68 -7.01
N LEU A 77 -11.63 7.35 -7.15
CA LEU A 77 -12.79 7.26 -6.27
C LEU A 77 -14.02 7.05 -7.14
N GLY A 78 -14.30 5.79 -7.47
CA GLY A 78 -15.31 5.43 -8.47
C GLY A 78 -14.94 6.03 -9.83
N THR A 79 -15.82 6.83 -10.41
CA THR A 79 -15.58 7.51 -11.70
C THR A 79 -14.72 8.77 -11.60
N HIS A 80 -14.45 9.24 -10.37
CA HIS A 80 -13.65 10.45 -10.15
C HIS A 80 -12.18 10.10 -9.96
N ARG A 81 -11.31 10.92 -10.54
CA ARG A 81 -9.86 10.87 -10.30
C ARG A 81 -9.41 12.16 -9.66
N VAL A 82 -8.58 12.06 -8.62
CA VAL A 82 -8.03 13.21 -7.89
C VAL A 82 -6.51 13.14 -7.93
N LYS A 83 -5.88 14.23 -8.38
CA LYS A 83 -4.42 14.37 -8.32
C LYS A 83 -3.99 14.63 -6.88
N SER A 84 -3.10 13.79 -6.39
CA SER A 84 -2.56 13.86 -5.05
C SER A 84 -1.05 14.08 -5.10
N ARG A 85 -0.56 15.03 -4.32
CA ARG A 85 0.88 15.29 -4.20
C ARG A 85 1.52 14.17 -3.39
N VAL A 86 2.69 13.73 -3.82
CA VAL A 86 3.44 12.64 -3.18
C VAL A 86 4.80 13.16 -2.79
N LYS A 87 5.12 13.06 -1.50
CA LYS A 87 6.45 13.36 -0.98
C LYS A 87 7.42 12.22 -1.26
N GLU A 88 8.69 12.55 -1.49
CA GLU A 88 9.74 11.59 -1.81
C GLU A 88 9.98 10.58 -0.68
N GLU A 89 9.71 10.93 0.57
CA GLU A 89 9.86 10.06 1.73
C GLU A 89 8.73 9.03 1.86
N PHE A 90 7.64 9.19 1.11
CA PHE A 90 6.50 8.28 1.17
C PHE A 90 6.92 6.85 0.78
N ARG A 91 6.47 5.86 1.55
CA ARG A 91 6.69 4.44 1.27
C ARG A 91 5.37 3.71 1.40
N LEU A 92 5.10 2.81 0.45
CA LEU A 92 3.92 1.98 0.45
C LEU A 92 4.35 0.52 0.58
N ILE A 93 3.84 -0.16 1.60
CA ILE A 93 4.11 -1.58 1.84
C ILE A 93 2.78 -2.32 1.72
N VAL A 94 2.75 -3.36 0.90
CA VAL A 94 1.59 -4.25 0.78
C VAL A 94 1.97 -5.58 1.43
N ILE A 95 1.19 -6.02 2.40
CA ILE A 95 1.35 -7.33 3.03
C ILE A 95 0.15 -8.19 2.63
N GLU A 96 0.45 -9.34 2.04
CA GLU A 96 -0.54 -10.29 1.60
C GLU A 96 -0.05 -11.74 1.73
N GLU A 97 -1.00 -12.66 1.75
CA GLU A 97 -0.69 -14.08 1.70
C GLU A 97 -0.05 -14.47 0.36
N LYS A 98 1.00 -15.30 0.42
CA LYS A 98 1.73 -15.79 -0.76
C LYS A 98 0.79 -16.34 -1.83
N ASN A 99 -0.21 -17.15 -1.45
CA ASN A 99 -1.16 -17.74 -2.37
C ASN A 99 -2.05 -16.69 -3.05
N VAL A 100 -2.51 -15.68 -2.32
CA VAL A 100 -3.32 -14.57 -2.85
C VAL A 100 -2.51 -13.78 -3.87
N VAL A 101 -1.26 -13.45 -3.55
CA VAL A 101 -0.35 -12.74 -4.45
C VAL A 101 -0.15 -13.49 -5.77
N TYR A 102 0.05 -14.81 -5.75
CA TYR A 102 0.28 -15.56 -7.00
C TYR A 102 -0.99 -15.87 -7.80
N THR A 103 -2.17 -15.88 -7.17
CA THR A 103 -3.42 -16.29 -7.83
C THR A 103 -4.31 -15.13 -8.25
N GLN A 104 -4.30 -14.02 -7.49
CA GLN A 104 -5.24 -12.92 -7.66
C GLN A 104 -4.57 -11.63 -8.15
N PHE A 105 -3.30 -11.40 -7.80
CA PHE A 105 -2.65 -10.16 -8.21
C PHE A 105 -2.30 -10.21 -9.70
N PRO A 106 -2.60 -9.13 -10.45
CA PRO A 106 -2.30 -9.10 -11.86
C PRO A 106 -0.77 -8.98 -12.06
N THR A 107 -0.23 -9.67 -13.07
CA THR A 107 1.21 -9.67 -13.40
C THR A 107 1.85 -8.27 -13.44
N PRO A 108 1.21 -7.22 -14.00
CA PRO A 108 1.76 -5.87 -14.00
C PRO A 108 2.00 -5.27 -12.61
N LEU A 109 1.21 -5.65 -11.60
CA LEU A 109 1.41 -5.20 -10.23
C LEU A 109 2.66 -5.89 -9.64
N LEU A 110 2.76 -7.21 -9.85
CA LEU A 110 3.88 -8.03 -9.37
C LEU A 110 5.22 -7.65 -10.00
N SER A 111 5.23 -7.04 -11.18
CA SER A 111 6.44 -6.57 -11.86
C SER A 111 6.94 -5.21 -11.37
N ARG A 112 6.11 -4.46 -10.61
CA ARG A 112 6.41 -3.09 -10.16
C ARG A 112 6.71 -2.99 -8.66
N LEU A 113 6.34 -4.00 -7.90
CA LEU A 113 6.65 -4.08 -6.47
C LEU A 113 7.92 -4.91 -6.23
N GLU A 114 8.72 -4.47 -5.28
CA GLU A 114 9.77 -5.29 -4.68
C GLU A 114 9.11 -6.36 -3.80
N LYS A 115 9.54 -7.62 -3.95
CA LYS A 115 8.89 -8.78 -3.33
C LYS A 115 9.81 -9.40 -2.29
N HIS A 116 9.32 -9.49 -1.07
CA HIS A 116 9.97 -10.22 0.02
C HIS A 116 9.01 -11.26 0.55
N CYS A 117 9.48 -12.50 0.70
CA CYS A 117 8.75 -13.54 1.43
C CYS A 117 9.26 -13.55 2.87
N LEU A 118 8.36 -13.34 3.81
CA LEU A 118 8.65 -13.43 5.24
C LEU A 118 7.88 -14.63 5.79
N ASP A 119 8.61 -15.63 6.25
CA ASP A 119 8.08 -16.75 7.01
C ASP A 119 8.86 -16.88 8.33
N MET A 120 8.33 -17.66 9.28
CA MET A 120 8.98 -17.85 10.58
C MET A 120 10.39 -18.44 10.43
N ASN A 121 10.62 -19.28 9.41
CA ASN A 121 11.91 -19.89 9.13
C ASN A 121 12.95 -18.88 8.64
N THR A 122 12.49 -17.80 8.00
CA THR A 122 13.30 -16.70 7.47
C THR A 122 13.62 -15.66 8.54
N ILE A 123 12.74 -15.51 9.53
CA ILE A 123 12.89 -14.51 10.60
C ILE A 123 13.71 -15.04 11.77
N LEU A 124 13.48 -16.29 12.18
CA LEU A 124 14.14 -16.89 13.33
C LEU A 124 15.54 -17.37 12.97
N SER A 125 16.53 -17.08 13.83
CA SER A 125 17.81 -17.77 13.76
C SER A 125 17.63 -19.24 14.14
N TRP A 126 18.57 -20.10 13.74
CA TRP A 126 18.52 -21.54 14.07
C TRP A 126 18.40 -21.78 15.58
N GLU A 127 19.07 -20.96 16.38
CA GLU A 127 19.02 -21.01 17.85
C GLU A 127 17.63 -20.67 18.41
N GLN A 128 16.87 -19.82 17.72
CA GLN A 128 15.50 -19.44 18.13
C GLN A 128 14.44 -20.44 17.68
N GLN A 129 14.75 -21.31 16.70
CA GLN A 129 13.82 -22.33 16.22
C GLN A 129 13.70 -23.52 17.19
N ASP A 130 14.73 -23.74 18.01
CA ASP A 130 14.80 -24.85 18.98
C ASP A 130 14.28 -24.47 20.40
N LEU A 131 13.82 -23.23 20.59
CA LEU A 131 13.19 -22.73 21.83
C LEU A 131 11.68 -23.01 21.85
#